data_AF-A0A074ZK35-F1
#
_entry.id   AF-A0A074ZK35-F1
#
_cell.length_a   1.000
_cell.length_b   1.000
_cell.length_c   1.000
_cell.angle_alpha   90.00
_cell.angle_beta   90.00
_cell.angle_gamma   90.00
#
_symmetry.space_group_name_H-M   'P 1'
#
loop_
_entity.id
_entity.type
_entity.pdbx_description
1 polymer ?
#
loop_
_entity_poly.entity_id
_entity_poly.type
_entity_poly.pdbx_seq_one_letter_code
_entity_poly.pdbx_strand_id
1 'polypeptide(L)'
;MEGRDSKKAQVIKAEMDLELQDEAIHTAAEACDRYDELSEIIEFVKKEFDKKHGSSWHCFAGTSFCSYFTCEENCFINFSYDGREFLLFKTPTGSPYSTGTHKLHNEKTVSLKWLKREFTDRKVVGSNPTSAFRLLLSRL
;
A
#
# COMPACT_ATOMS: atom_id res chain seq x y z
N MET A 1 -17.52 30.79 -4.99
CA MET A 1 -16.51 30.09 -5.82
C MET A 1 -15.33 29.82 -4.91
N GLU A 2 -15.41 28.79 -4.08
CA GLU A 2 -14.25 28.34 -3.31
C GLU A 2 -13.19 27.85 -4.29
N GLY A 3 -11.99 28.42 -4.17
CA GLY A 3 -10.86 28.04 -4.98
C GLY A 3 -10.62 26.55 -4.80
N ARG A 4 -10.47 25.83 -5.91
CA ARG A 4 -9.78 24.54 -5.87
C ARG A 4 -8.38 24.85 -5.39
N ASP A 5 -8.13 24.70 -4.09
CA ASP A 5 -6.76 24.57 -3.59
C ASP A 5 -6.11 23.50 -4.47
N SER A 6 -5.05 23.90 -5.18
CA SER A 6 -4.35 23.02 -6.10
C SER A 6 -3.88 21.83 -5.28
N LYS A 7 -4.46 20.64 -5.51
CA LYS A 7 -4.07 19.40 -4.84
C LYS A 7 -2.57 19.21 -5.07
N LYS A 8 -1.77 19.49 -4.03
CA LYS A 8 -0.30 19.46 -4.14
C LYS A 8 0.19 18.19 -3.49
N ALA A 9 1.04 17.47 -4.23
CA ALA A 9 1.74 16.34 -3.66
C ALA A 9 2.90 16.80 -2.75
N GLN A 10 3.11 16.08 -1.66
CA GLN A 10 4.28 16.24 -0.80
C GLN A 10 4.99 14.90 -0.64
N VAL A 11 6.22 14.81 -1.14
CA VAL A 11 7.06 13.63 -0.93
C VAL A 11 7.53 13.61 0.53
N ILE A 12 7.25 12.52 1.23
CA ILE A 12 7.64 12.29 2.63
C ILE A 12 9.00 11.59 2.67
N LYS A 13 9.14 10.52 1.86
CA LYS A 13 10.41 9.79 1.70
C LYS A 13 10.43 9.13 0.33
N ALA A 14 11.56 9.15 -0.37
CA ALA A 14 11.72 8.44 -1.64
C ALA A 14 13.16 7.93 -1.77
N GLU A 15 13.32 6.79 -2.43
CA GLU A 15 14.61 6.23 -2.85
C GLU A 15 14.72 6.11 -4.37
N MET A 16 13.58 6.18 -5.08
CA MET A 16 13.53 6.27 -6.54
C MET A 16 13.95 7.64 -7.09
N ASP A 17 14.32 7.71 -8.37
CA ASP A 17 14.67 8.97 -9.05
C ASP A 17 13.46 9.92 -9.22
N LEU A 18 13.74 11.20 -9.53
CA LEU A 18 12.71 12.24 -9.60
C LEU A 18 11.69 12.01 -10.72
N GLU A 19 12.08 11.35 -11.81
CA GLU A 19 11.18 11.05 -12.93
C GLU A 19 10.16 10.00 -12.51
N LEU A 20 10.60 8.94 -11.83
CA LEU A 20 9.73 7.90 -11.30
C LEU A 20 8.84 8.42 -10.15
N GLN A 21 9.34 9.37 -9.35
CA GLN A 21 8.52 10.05 -8.34
C GLN A 21 7.38 10.85 -8.96
N ASP A 22 7.68 11.63 -10.01
CA ASP A 22 6.68 12.43 -10.72
C ASP A 22 5.63 11.52 -11.37
N GLU A 23 6.06 10.42 -11.98
CA GLU A 23 5.15 9.43 -12.54
C GLU A 23 4.25 8.78 -11.46
N ALA A 24 4.79 8.47 -10.28
CA ALA A 24 4.02 7.89 -9.18
C ALA A 24 2.93 8.85 -8.70
N ILE A 25 3.29 10.12 -8.53
CA ILE A 25 2.38 11.18 -8.11
C ILE A 25 1.31 11.41 -9.18
N HIS A 26 1.69 11.52 -10.46
CA HIS A 26 0.75 11.72 -11.56
C HIS A 26 -0.22 10.54 -11.68
N THR A 27 0.28 9.31 -11.57
CA THR A 27 -0.56 8.10 -11.64
C THR A 27 -1.57 8.07 -10.49
N ALA A 28 -1.16 8.43 -9.27
CA ALA A 28 -2.07 8.53 -8.13
C ALA A 28 -3.08 9.67 -8.27
N ALA A 29 -2.66 10.82 -8.79
CA ALA A 29 -3.55 11.94 -9.08
C ALA A 29 -4.63 11.56 -10.10
N GLU A 30 -4.22 10.93 -11.21
CA GLU A 30 -5.13 10.44 -12.25
C GLU A 30 -6.09 9.35 -11.72
N ALA A 31 -5.65 8.56 -10.74
CA ALA A 31 -6.50 7.58 -10.07
C ALA A 31 -7.53 8.25 -9.15
N CYS A 32 -7.10 9.24 -8.35
CA CYS A 32 -7.98 10.01 -7.47
C CYS A 32 -9.04 10.83 -8.22
N ASP A 33 -8.76 11.22 -9.48
CA ASP A 33 -9.73 11.93 -10.31
C ASP A 33 -10.74 10.97 -10.99
N ARG A 34 -10.41 9.67 -11.09
CA ARG A 34 -11.25 8.66 -11.76
C ARG A 34 -12.07 7.79 -10.82
N TYR A 35 -11.59 7.55 -9.61
CA TYR A 35 -12.17 6.58 -8.69
C TYR A 35 -12.42 7.23 -7.33
N ASP A 36 -13.57 6.90 -6.72
CA ASP A 36 -13.92 7.33 -5.37
C ASP A 36 -13.47 6.32 -4.31
N GLU A 37 -13.47 5.02 -4.65
CA GLU A 37 -13.13 3.96 -3.72
C GLU A 37 -11.61 3.80 -3.61
N LEU A 38 -11.09 3.87 -2.38
CA LEU A 38 -9.65 3.78 -2.11
C LEU A 38 -9.03 2.47 -2.62
N SER A 39 -9.80 1.38 -2.60
CA SER A 39 -9.37 0.08 -3.12
C SER A 39 -9.09 0.13 -4.63
N GLU A 40 -9.96 0.79 -5.40
CA GLU A 40 -9.81 0.98 -6.85
C GLU A 40 -8.63 1.89 -7.18
N ILE A 41 -8.44 2.98 -6.41
CA ILE A 41 -7.29 3.88 -6.54
C ILE A 41 -5.98 3.11 -6.35
N ILE A 42 -5.87 2.34 -5.26
CA ILE A 42 -4.67 1.54 -4.95
C ILE A 42 -4.40 0.51 -6.04
N GLU A 43 -5.45 -0.21 -6.47
CA GLU A 43 -5.34 -1.22 -7.51
C GLU A 43 -4.89 -0.62 -8.85
N PHE A 44 -5.42 0.55 -9.20
CA PHE A 44 -5.02 1.28 -10.39
C PHE A 44 -3.53 1.63 -10.38
N VAL A 45 -3.05 2.29 -9.32
CA VAL A 45 -1.63 2.71 -9.20
C VAL A 45 -0.71 1.49 -9.28
N LYS A 46 -1.04 0.43 -8.54
CA LYS A 46 -0.28 -0.83 -8.57
C LYS A 46 -0.19 -1.41 -9.98
N LYS A 47 -1.33 -1.53 -10.68
CA LYS A 47 -1.40 -2.14 -12.02
C LYS A 47 -0.62 -1.35 -13.05
N GLU A 48 -0.72 -0.02 -13.03
CA GLU A 48 0.02 0.82 -13.98
C GLU A 48 1.54 0.70 -13.75
N PHE A 49 1.99 0.67 -12.50
CA PHE A 49 3.41 0.46 -12.18
C PHE A 49 3.91 -0.94 -12.55
N ASP A 50 3.13 -1.99 -12.26
CA ASP A 50 3.45 -3.36 -12.71
C ASP A 50 3.59 -3.45 -14.23
N LYS A 51 2.71 -2.76 -14.96
CA LYS A 51 2.68 -2.75 -16.43
C LYS A 51 3.87 -2.01 -17.03
N LYS A 52 4.27 -0.87 -16.47
CA LYS A 52 5.33 -0.02 -17.02
C LYS A 52 6.73 -0.42 -16.54
N HIS A 53 6.84 -0.81 -15.27
CA HIS A 53 8.11 -0.99 -14.57
C HIS A 53 8.37 -2.45 -14.13
N GLY A 54 7.51 -3.36 -14.58
CA GLY A 54 7.56 -4.79 -14.30
C GLY A 54 7.14 -5.13 -12.87
N SER A 55 6.45 -6.26 -12.71
CA SER A 55 6.05 -6.78 -11.40
C SER A 55 7.24 -7.06 -10.46
N SER A 56 7.07 -7.09 -9.13
CA SER A 56 5.80 -7.01 -8.37
C SER A 56 5.76 -5.75 -7.50
N TRP A 57 5.14 -4.69 -8.01
CA TRP A 57 4.84 -3.49 -7.25
C TRP A 57 3.68 -3.72 -6.28
N HIS A 58 3.74 -3.03 -5.15
CA HIS A 58 2.73 -3.01 -4.11
C HIS A 58 2.41 -1.56 -3.77
N CYS A 59 1.12 -1.27 -3.59
CA CYS A 59 0.64 0.06 -3.25
C CYS A 59 -0.26 -0.03 -2.02
N PHE A 60 -0.12 0.95 -1.12
CA PHE A 60 -1.00 1.17 0.03
C PHE A 60 -1.35 2.64 0.08
N ALA A 61 -2.59 2.95 0.49
CA ALA A 61 -2.99 4.32 0.75
C ALA A 61 -3.90 4.41 1.98
N GLY A 62 -3.82 5.53 2.71
CA GLY A 62 -4.55 5.73 3.95
C GLY A 62 -4.32 7.11 4.56
N THR A 63 -4.80 7.33 5.78
CA THR A 63 -4.62 8.61 6.49
C THR A 63 -3.28 8.70 7.21
N SER A 64 -2.79 7.60 7.77
CA SER A 64 -1.41 7.46 8.28
C SER A 64 -1.10 5.97 8.44
N PHE A 65 0.12 5.54 8.12
CA PHE A 65 0.56 4.17 8.34
C PHE A 65 2.01 4.10 8.85
N CYS A 66 2.32 3.03 9.58
CA CYS A 66 3.68 2.67 9.95
C CYS A 66 4.01 1.33 9.30
N SER A 67 5.09 1.29 8.52
CA SER A 67 5.44 0.15 7.67
C SER A 67 6.89 -0.24 7.88
N TYR A 68 7.17 -1.55 7.92
CA TYR A 68 8.50 -2.12 7.90
C TYR A 68 8.54 -3.17 6.78
N PHE A 69 9.41 -2.99 5.78
CA PHE A 69 9.49 -3.89 4.63
C PHE A 69 10.90 -3.89 4.04
N THR A 70 11.21 -4.95 3.29
CA THR A 70 12.40 -5.03 2.42
C THR A 70 11.94 -4.79 0.98
N CYS A 71 12.39 -3.70 0.38
CA CYS A 71 12.13 -3.37 -1.03
C CYS A 71 13.38 -3.56 -1.88
N GLU A 72 13.19 -3.61 -3.20
CA GLU A 72 14.26 -3.47 -4.18
C GLU A 72 14.88 -2.06 -4.06
N GLU A 73 16.20 -1.96 -4.26
CA GLU A 73 16.89 -0.68 -4.22
C GLU A 73 16.27 0.30 -5.24
N ASN A 74 16.14 1.57 -4.84
CA ASN A 74 15.61 2.66 -5.67
C ASN A 74 14.16 2.45 -6.18
N CYS A 75 13.39 1.55 -5.56
CA CYS A 75 12.01 1.27 -5.95
C CYS A 75 11.03 1.54 -4.80
N PHE A 76 11.13 2.71 -4.16
CA PHE A 76 10.31 3.08 -3.01
C PHE A 76 9.97 4.58 -2.99
N ILE A 77 8.70 4.89 -2.72
CA ILE A 77 8.20 6.25 -2.44
C ILE A 77 7.07 6.21 -1.40
N ASN A 78 7.10 7.19 -0.50
CA ASN A 78 6.01 7.60 0.36
C ASN A 78 5.72 9.10 0.11
N PHE A 79 4.49 9.43 -0.25
CA PHE A 79 4.07 10.81 -0.50
C PHE A 79 2.62 11.02 -0.07
N SER A 80 2.25 12.26 0.24
CA SER A 80 0.86 12.63 0.42
C SER A 80 0.30 13.33 -0.81
N TYR A 81 -0.96 13.05 -1.13
CA TYR A 81 -1.74 13.70 -2.17
C TYR A 81 -3.22 13.73 -1.76
N ASP A 82 -3.86 14.89 -1.87
CA ASP A 82 -5.29 15.07 -1.58
C ASP A 82 -5.74 14.57 -0.18
N GLY A 83 -4.92 14.84 0.84
CA GLY A 83 -5.19 14.43 2.22
C GLY A 83 -5.00 12.94 2.50
N ARG A 84 -4.38 12.19 1.58
CA ARG A 84 -4.09 10.76 1.71
C ARG A 84 -2.58 10.54 1.58
N GLU A 85 -2.04 9.62 2.36
CA GLU A 85 -0.69 9.11 2.19
C GLU A 85 -0.70 7.89 1.26
N PHE A 86 0.27 7.83 0.36
CA PHE A 86 0.52 6.75 -0.59
C PHE A 86 1.90 6.16 -0.33
N LEU A 87 1.96 4.83 -0.24
CA LEU A 87 3.17 4.04 -0.16
C LEU A 87 3.22 3.11 -1.36
N LEU A 88 4.23 3.28 -2.21
CA LEU A 88 4.45 2.48 -3.39
C LEU A 88 5.87 1.93 -3.37
N PHE A 89 6.01 0.61 -3.50
CA PHE A 89 7.31 -0.04 -3.53
C PHE A 89 7.33 -1.34 -4.33
N LYS A 90 8.51 -1.73 -4.79
CA LYS A 90 8.74 -3.01 -5.47
C LYS A 90 9.45 -4.00 -4.53
N THR A 91 9.02 -5.25 -4.55
CA THR A 91 9.70 -6.34 -3.81
C THR A 91 10.73 -7.04 -4.69
N PRO A 92 11.91 -7.41 -4.17
CA PRO A 92 12.92 -8.15 -4.93
C PRO A 92 12.38 -9.46 -5.51
N THR A 93 12.73 -9.73 -6.75
CA THR A 93 12.39 -10.97 -7.46
C THR A 93 13.00 -12.17 -6.74
N GLY A 94 12.18 -13.10 -6.26
CA GLY A 94 12.65 -14.29 -5.53
C GLY A 94 12.66 -14.14 -4.00
N SER A 95 12.16 -13.01 -3.48
CA SER A 95 11.76 -12.94 -2.07
C SER A 95 10.78 -14.08 -1.77
N PRO A 96 10.93 -14.85 -0.66
CA PRO A 96 9.95 -15.88 -0.28
C PRO A 96 8.55 -15.30 0.01
N TYR A 97 8.44 -13.97 0.08
CA TYR A 97 7.19 -13.22 0.14
C TYR A 97 6.61 -12.88 -1.26
N SER A 98 7.37 -13.09 -2.35
CA SER A 98 6.95 -12.82 -3.75
C SER A 98 6.26 -14.01 -4.43
N THR A 99 6.33 -15.22 -3.86
CA THR A 99 5.77 -16.44 -4.44
C THR A 99 4.39 -16.75 -3.87
N GLY A 100 3.35 -16.36 -4.61
CA GLY A 100 1.97 -16.60 -4.18
C GLY A 100 0.88 -16.46 -5.23
N THR A 101 1.16 -16.50 -6.54
CA THR A 101 0.14 -16.66 -7.58
C THR A 101 0.03 -18.11 -8.04
N HIS A 102 -0.19 -19.04 -7.10
CA HIS A 102 -0.95 -20.24 -7.45
C HIS A 102 -2.42 -19.84 -7.47
N LYS A 103 -3.07 -20.02 -8.62
CA LYS A 103 -4.49 -19.81 -8.87
C LYS A 103 -5.32 -20.29 -7.67
N LEU A 104 -5.82 -19.37 -6.86
CA LEU A 104 -6.91 -19.60 -5.92
C LEU A 104 -8.12 -18.86 -6.47
N HIS A 105 -9.01 -19.66 -7.04
CA HIS A 105 -10.38 -19.29 -7.32
C HIS A 105 -11.03 -18.77 -6.02
N ASN A 106 -11.86 -17.73 -6.19
CA ASN A 106 -12.80 -17.13 -5.24
C ASN A 106 -12.38 -15.77 -4.63
N GLU A 107 -13.32 -14.83 -4.80
CA GLU A 107 -13.23 -13.40 -4.58
C GLU A 107 -13.05 -13.02 -3.09
N LYS A 108 -12.56 -11.79 -2.88
CA LYS A 108 -12.76 -10.90 -1.72
C LYS A 108 -11.69 -10.77 -0.62
N THR A 109 -10.49 -11.35 -0.66
CA THR A 109 -9.60 -11.17 0.52
C THR A 109 -8.09 -11.32 0.27
N VAL A 110 -7.52 -10.61 -0.70
CA VAL A 110 -6.05 -10.66 -0.89
C VAL A 110 -5.31 -9.69 0.05
N SER A 111 -5.91 -8.56 0.44
CA SER A 111 -5.21 -7.58 1.30
C SER A 111 -5.33 -7.86 2.82
N LEU A 112 -6.45 -8.39 3.30
CA LEU A 112 -6.68 -8.61 4.74
C LEU A 112 -6.07 -9.91 5.31
N LYS A 113 -5.82 -10.92 4.46
CA LYS A 113 -5.22 -12.20 4.91
C LYS A 113 -3.72 -12.06 5.23
N TRP A 114 -3.03 -11.16 4.54
CA TRP A 114 -1.61 -10.90 4.76
C TRP A 114 -1.37 -10.28 6.14
N LEU A 115 -2.14 -9.25 6.49
CA LEU A 115 -2.10 -8.60 7.80
C LEU A 115 -2.46 -9.55 8.96
N LYS A 116 -3.41 -10.48 8.75
CA LYS A 116 -3.78 -11.49 9.76
C LYS A 116 -2.69 -12.55 9.99
N ARG A 117 -1.89 -12.85 8.96
CA ARG A 117 -0.83 -13.85 9.06
C ARG A 117 0.39 -13.34 9.84
N GLU A 118 0.66 -12.03 9.77
CA GLU A 118 1.67 -11.32 10.57
C GLU A 118 1.43 -11.46 12.10
N PHE A 119 0.16 -11.54 12.54
CA PHE A 119 -0.19 -11.71 13.95
C PHE A 119 -0.15 -13.17 14.43
N THR A 120 -0.25 -14.16 13.54
CA THR A 120 -0.18 -15.58 13.92
C THR A 120 1.24 -16.10 14.11
N ASP A 121 2.26 -15.44 13.54
CA ASP A 121 3.65 -15.93 13.60
C ASP A 121 4.43 -15.44 14.83
N ARG A 122 3.83 -14.56 15.65
CA ARG A 122 4.31 -14.29 17.02
C ARG A 122 3.50 -15.09 18.03
N LYS A 123 3.75 -16.40 18.12
CA LYS A 123 3.41 -17.16 19.32
C LYS A 123 4.29 -16.69 20.48
N VAL A 124 3.80 -15.75 21.28
CA VAL A 124 4.20 -15.66 22.68
C VAL A 124 3.18 -16.47 23.48
N VAL A 125 3.71 -17.43 24.24
CA VAL A 125 3.00 -18.37 25.09
C VAL A 125 1.87 -17.70 25.89
N GLY A 126 0.65 -18.24 25.79
CA GLY A 126 -0.35 -18.13 26.85
C GLY A 126 -1.47 -17.09 26.75
N SER A 127 -1.76 -16.49 25.59
CA SER A 127 -2.90 -15.55 25.48
C SER A 127 -3.99 -16.04 24.53
N ASN A 128 -5.20 -16.20 25.07
CA ASN A 128 -6.41 -16.61 24.33
C ASN A 128 -6.84 -15.50 23.35
N PRO A 129 -6.89 -15.74 22.02
CA PRO A 129 -7.02 -14.70 20.98
C PRO A 129 -8.34 -13.92 21.01
N THR A 130 -9.38 -14.42 21.67
CA THR A 130 -10.69 -13.75 21.76
C THR A 130 -10.68 -12.53 22.69
N SER A 131 -9.71 -12.43 23.61
CA SER A 131 -9.65 -11.34 24.60
C SER A 131 -8.96 -10.07 24.06
N ALA A 132 -7.91 -10.24 23.27
CA ALA A 132 -7.12 -9.13 22.73
C ALA A 132 -7.93 -8.24 21.74
N PHE A 133 -8.85 -8.85 20.98
CA PHE A 133 -9.74 -8.11 20.07
C PHE A 133 -10.76 -7.22 20.81
N ARG A 134 -11.21 -7.62 22.01
CA ARG A 134 -12.18 -6.82 22.79
C ARG A 134 -11.55 -5.61 23.48
N LEU A 135 -10.25 -5.66 23.78
CA LEU A 135 -9.55 -4.55 24.44
C LEU A 135 -9.16 -3.43 23.46
N LEU A 136 -8.95 -3.75 22.18
CA LEU A 136 -8.62 -2.76 21.14
C LEU A 136 -9.83 -2.00 20.59
N LEU A 137 -11.03 -2.58 20.68
CA LEU A 137 -12.28 -1.94 20.24
C LEU A 137 -13.01 -1.16 21.35
N SER A 138 -12.51 -1.21 22.60
CA SER A 138 -13.12 -0.49 23.73
C SER A 138 -12.41 0.81 24.10
N ARG A 139 -11.40 1.23 23.32
CA ARG A 139 -10.63 2.47 23.52
C ARG A 139 -10.49 3.35 22.26
N LEU A 140 -11.32 3.11 21.24
CA LEU A 140 -11.53 4.01 20.10
C LEU A 140 -12.91 4.67 20.21
#